data_AF-A0A091EWZ8-F1
#
_entry.id   AF-A0A091EWZ8-F1
#
_cell.length_a   1.000
_cell.length_b   1.000
_cell.length_c   1.000
_cell.angle_alpha   90.00
_cell.angle_beta   90.00
_cell.angle_gamma   90.00
#
_symmetry.space_group_name_H-M   'P 1'
#
loop_
_entity.id
_entity.type
_entity.pdbx_description
1 polymer ?
#
loop_
_entity_poly.entity_id
_entity_poly.type
_entity_poly.pdbx_seq_one_letter_code
_entity_poly.pdbx_strand_id
1 'polypeptide(L)'
;LFPAVVELCLSHGLGPVALANELLAFVTSKDLDLQLTPEGLDAFEHEVLAKRSSRSRRGRDERRGLLHDIHSLQELLDEEEEDKLLDAYTTPSKGSQKRSNSTPETPRPKRAPSSRSPYGLFSPGSFSPSVTPSQKYSSRGGRGEVVASFGSVQSPAWSGRGGCAVKLFGCPEENLTKPYKFMFQKALDVREALAGRVEELGEVLRRHHGLDGFTSTALPAQEPVTVLGQISCDGNGKLNAKSVLLVGDREHSGGAQVPLDLSELPEYSLFPGQVVALEGTNSTGRRMVVSKLYEGIPLPFHTPTEPMAEQSGPFTPSDGVAFEPLSDLLEVVARDRPDVCILLGPFLDAKHEQVESCQLLGSFSDVFRLCLRTIIEGTRSAGSQLVLVPSLRDVAHDFVYPQPPFPFPDLPKEDRARVLLVPEPCTLDIDGVVFGLTSTDLLFHMGAEEISSSSGISDRFTRILRHILTQRSFYPLYPPSEELNVDYENLSAFAALPVTPDVLVTPSELRFFIK
;
A
#
# COMPACT_ATOMS: atom_id res chain seq x y z
N LEU A 1 21.71 28.37 34.58
CA LEU A 1 20.56 27.83 35.35
C LEU A 1 19.39 27.48 34.44
N PHE A 2 18.76 28.43 33.73
CA PHE A 2 17.62 28.10 32.84
C PHE A 2 17.91 27.00 31.79
N PRO A 3 19.07 26.99 31.09
CA PRO A 3 19.39 25.88 30.18
C PRO A 3 19.52 24.52 30.87
N ALA A 4 20.08 24.49 32.09
CA ALA A 4 20.25 23.26 32.87
C ALA A 4 18.91 22.70 33.37
N VAL A 5 17.95 23.57 33.71
CA VAL A 5 16.59 23.14 34.09
C VAL A 5 15.84 22.54 32.88
N VAL A 6 16.02 23.12 31.69
CA VAL A 6 15.47 22.57 30.44
C VAL A 6 16.10 21.21 30.11
N GLU A 7 17.40 21.07 30.32
CA GLU A 7 18.11 19.80 30.15
C GLU A 7 17.56 18.71 31.08
N LEU A 8 17.30 19.04 32.36
CA LEU A 8 16.67 18.12 33.32
C LEU A 8 15.24 17.69 32.92
N CYS A 9 14.45 18.59 32.33
CA CYS A 9 13.14 18.23 31.78
C CYS A 9 13.26 17.18 30.67
N LEU A 10 14.22 17.37 29.76
CA LEU A 10 14.45 16.48 28.62
C LEU A 10 15.06 15.14 29.05
N SER A 11 16.06 15.15 29.93
CA SER A 11 16.77 13.94 30.35
C SER A 11 15.91 13.02 31.23
N HIS A 12 15.00 13.57 32.04
CA HIS A 12 14.12 12.80 32.92
C HIS A 12 12.66 12.72 32.42
N GLY A 13 12.36 13.23 31.22
CA GLY A 13 11.03 13.15 30.60
C GLY A 13 9.93 13.86 31.39
N LEU A 14 10.27 14.93 32.11
CA LEU A 14 9.33 15.68 32.96
C LEU A 14 8.87 16.97 32.28
N GLY A 15 7.56 17.22 32.32
CA GLY A 15 7.01 18.50 31.91
C GLY A 15 7.47 19.65 32.84
N PRO A 16 7.53 20.90 32.35
CA PRO A 16 8.06 22.03 33.12
C PRO A 16 7.39 22.26 34.48
N VAL A 17 6.07 22.07 34.55
CA VAL A 17 5.28 22.23 35.78
C VAL A 17 5.58 21.13 36.80
N ALA A 18 5.77 19.89 36.33
CA ALA A 18 6.08 18.77 37.20
C ALA A 18 7.49 18.92 37.80
N LEU A 19 8.47 19.33 36.99
CA LEU A 19 9.82 19.59 37.47
C LEU A 19 9.85 20.74 38.49
N ALA A 20 9.11 21.83 38.22
CA ALA A 20 9.03 22.97 39.13
C ALA A 20 8.44 22.61 40.50
N ASN A 21 7.38 21.79 40.53
CA ASN A 21 6.77 21.33 41.77
C ASN A 21 7.71 20.45 42.60
N GLU A 22 8.43 19.53 41.94
CA GLU A 22 9.41 18.65 42.61
C GLU A 22 10.62 19.42 43.13
N LEU A 23 11.10 20.38 42.35
CA LEU A 23 12.19 21.26 42.75
C LEU A 23 11.79 22.12 43.95
N LEU A 24 10.56 22.66 43.95
CA LEU A 24 10.02 23.41 45.08
C LEU A 24 9.89 22.52 46.33
N ALA A 25 9.40 21.29 46.18
CA ALA A 25 9.31 20.33 47.27
C ALA A 25 10.70 19.98 47.85
N PHE A 26 11.69 19.79 46.99
CA PHE A 26 13.08 19.51 47.40
C PHE A 26 13.68 20.67 48.18
N VAL A 27 13.61 21.89 47.64
CA VAL A 27 14.13 23.11 48.28
C VAL A 27 13.46 23.32 49.65
N THR A 28 12.14 23.14 49.72
CA THR A 28 11.37 23.26 50.97
C THR A 28 11.77 22.18 51.98
N SER A 29 12.01 20.95 51.54
CA SER A 29 12.37 19.83 52.43
C SER A 29 13.78 19.92 53.01
N LYS A 30 14.68 20.63 52.34
CA LYS A 30 16.09 20.77 52.71
C LYS A 30 16.41 22.11 53.37
N ASP A 31 15.39 22.96 53.56
CA ASP A 31 15.51 24.32 54.11
C ASP A 31 16.60 25.14 53.40
N LEU A 32 16.69 24.97 52.08
CA LEU A 32 17.65 25.67 51.23
C LEU A 32 17.10 27.06 50.90
N ASP A 33 17.95 28.08 50.97
CA ASP A 33 17.59 29.44 50.55
C ASP A 33 17.09 29.44 49.10
N LEU A 34 16.07 30.27 48.81
CA LEU A 34 15.32 30.32 47.53
C LEU A 34 16.17 30.63 46.27
N GLN A 35 17.49 30.81 46.41
CA GLN A 35 18.40 31.02 45.29
C GLN A 35 18.92 29.68 44.76
N LEU A 36 18.43 29.29 43.59
CA LEU A 36 18.86 28.08 42.89
C LEU A 36 20.34 28.18 42.49
N THR A 37 21.23 27.48 43.20
CA THR A 37 22.65 27.35 42.81
C THR A 37 22.85 26.12 41.91
N PRO A 38 23.90 26.09 41.06
CA PRO A 38 24.25 24.91 40.27
C PRO A 38 24.44 23.65 41.14
N GLU A 39 25.07 23.79 42.29
CA GLU A 39 25.32 22.70 43.24
C GLU A 39 24.00 22.17 43.84
N GLY A 40 23.03 23.06 44.06
CA GLY A 40 21.68 22.67 44.49
C GLY A 40 20.91 21.92 43.40
N LEU A 41 21.16 22.23 42.13
CA LEU A 41 20.56 21.54 40.99
C LEU A 41 21.11 20.12 40.82
N ASP A 42 22.43 19.95 40.97
CA ASP A 42 23.09 18.64 40.94
C ASP A 42 22.63 17.77 42.11
N ALA A 43 22.50 18.35 43.30
CA ALA A 43 21.94 17.66 44.47
C ALA A 43 20.49 17.24 44.24
N PHE A 44 19.66 18.10 43.63
CA PHE A 44 18.29 17.77 43.27
C PHE A 44 18.22 16.62 42.27
N GLU A 45 19.04 16.66 41.21
CA GLU A 45 19.08 15.57 40.22
C GLU A 45 19.48 14.25 40.88
N HIS A 46 20.54 14.24 41.68
CA HIS A 46 21.05 13.00 42.27
C HIS A 46 20.16 12.46 43.40
N GLU A 47 19.57 13.33 44.23
CA GLU A 47 18.78 12.91 45.38
C GLU A 47 17.31 12.60 45.05
N VAL A 48 16.74 13.27 44.06
CA VAL A 48 15.31 13.19 43.72
C VAL A 48 15.08 12.51 42.37
N LEU A 49 15.67 13.05 41.29
CA LEU A 49 15.38 12.58 39.93
C LEU A 49 16.02 11.21 39.62
N ALA A 50 17.29 11.01 39.98
CA ALA A 50 18.02 9.76 39.75
C ALA A 50 17.40 8.58 40.55
N LYS A 51 16.95 8.82 41.79
CA LYS A 51 16.23 7.82 42.59
C LYS A 51 14.85 7.50 42.03
N ARG A 52 14.25 8.41 41.27
CA ARG A 52 13.00 8.14 40.57
C ARG A 52 13.23 7.25 39.35
N SER A 53 14.33 7.43 38.62
CA SER A 53 14.70 6.48 37.55
C SER A 53 14.92 5.06 38.09
N SER A 54 15.47 4.92 39.30
CA SER A 54 15.68 3.62 39.94
C SER A 54 14.40 3.03 40.54
N ARG A 55 13.47 3.86 41.04
CA ARG A 55 12.12 3.42 41.46
C ARG A 55 11.22 3.04 40.28
N SER A 56 11.32 3.76 39.16
CA SER A 56 10.71 3.40 37.87
C SER A 56 11.27 2.08 37.34
N ARG A 57 12.55 1.79 37.60
CA ARG A 57 13.17 0.49 37.30
C ARG A 57 12.86 -0.61 38.33
N ARG A 58 12.43 -0.29 39.55
CA ARG A 58 12.05 -1.28 40.59
C ARG A 58 10.63 -1.85 40.43
N GLY A 59 9.89 -1.45 39.40
CA GLY A 59 8.75 -2.19 38.86
C GLY A 59 9.10 -3.07 37.65
N ARG A 60 10.38 -3.17 37.27
CA ARG A 60 10.89 -4.03 36.19
C ARG A 60 11.79 -5.11 36.78
N ASP A 61 11.15 -6.22 37.12
CA ASP A 61 11.60 -7.58 36.82
C ASP A 61 13.07 -7.92 37.18
N GLU A 62 13.29 -8.38 38.42
CA GLU A 62 14.50 -9.09 38.85
C GLU A 62 14.55 -10.54 38.29
N ARG A 63 14.24 -10.75 37.00
CA ARG A 63 14.38 -12.06 36.32
C ARG A 63 15.06 -12.00 34.96
N ARG A 64 16.02 -11.11 34.75
CA ARG A 64 16.88 -11.18 33.57
C ARG A 64 18.25 -11.79 33.91
N GLY A 65 18.31 -13.11 33.79
CA GLY A 65 19.56 -13.87 33.88
C GLY A 65 19.52 -15.32 33.38
N LEU A 66 18.44 -15.81 32.77
CA LEU A 66 18.36 -17.15 32.19
C LEU A 66 17.68 -17.11 30.82
N LEU A 67 18.22 -17.84 29.84
CA LEU A 67 17.58 -18.06 28.54
C LEU A 67 16.35 -18.94 28.74
N HIS A 68 15.20 -18.48 28.26
CA HIS A 68 13.91 -19.20 28.34
C HIS A 68 13.50 -19.61 26.91
N ASP A 69 13.01 -20.84 26.75
CA ASP A 69 12.48 -21.35 25.48
C ASP A 69 10.94 -21.16 25.41
N ILE A 70 10.37 -21.46 24.25
CA ILE A 70 8.94 -21.29 23.93
C ILE A 70 8.03 -22.08 24.90
N HIS A 71 8.52 -23.18 25.48
CA HIS A 71 7.75 -24.02 26.39
C HIS A 71 7.76 -23.48 27.84
N SER A 72 8.73 -22.64 28.19
CA SER A 72 8.83 -22.02 29.52
C SER A 72 8.11 -20.66 29.66
N LEU A 73 7.64 -20.07 28.56
CA LEU A 73 6.92 -18.78 28.57
C LEU A 73 5.43 -18.90 28.93
N GLN A 74 4.81 -20.05 28.67
CA GLN A 74 3.39 -20.29 28.92
C GLN A 74 3.05 -20.32 30.43
N GLU A 75 4.03 -20.56 31.30
CA GLU A 75 3.83 -20.66 32.75
C GLU A 75 3.94 -19.30 33.48
N LEU A 76 4.24 -18.20 32.77
CA LEU A 76 4.54 -16.89 33.36
C LEU A 76 3.43 -15.84 33.21
N LEU A 77 2.35 -16.15 32.51
CA LEU A 77 1.23 -15.23 32.29
C LEU A 77 -0.03 -15.84 32.90
N ASP A 78 -0.56 -15.19 33.94
CA ASP A 78 -1.91 -15.49 34.43
C ASP A 78 -2.91 -15.02 33.37
N GLU A 79 -3.94 -15.84 33.09
CA GLU A 79 -4.93 -15.60 32.01
C GLU A 79 -5.58 -14.20 32.08
N GLU A 80 -5.72 -13.62 33.29
CA GLU A 80 -6.25 -12.27 33.47
C GLU A 80 -5.30 -11.12 33.06
N GLU A 81 -3.99 -11.36 33.00
CA GLU A 81 -2.99 -10.39 32.54
C GLU A 81 -2.86 -10.39 31.02
N GLU A 82 -3.07 -11.54 30.38
CA GLU A 82 -3.10 -11.70 28.92
C GLU A 82 -4.27 -10.91 28.31
N ASP A 83 -5.47 -11.05 28.88
CA ASP A 83 -6.66 -10.32 28.42
C ASP A 83 -6.53 -8.79 28.60
N LYS A 84 -5.88 -8.33 29.69
CA LYS A 84 -5.61 -6.91 29.91
C LYS A 84 -4.57 -6.35 28.95
N LEU A 85 -3.56 -7.15 28.58
CA LEU A 85 -2.57 -6.78 27.59
C LEU A 85 -3.18 -6.68 26.19
N LEU A 86 -4.08 -7.61 25.85
CA LEU A 86 -4.81 -7.60 24.59
C LEU A 86 -5.78 -6.40 24.49
N ASP A 87 -6.50 -6.07 25.57
CA ASP A 87 -7.40 -4.92 25.62
C ASP A 87 -6.66 -3.58 25.46
N ALA A 88 -5.41 -3.46 25.91
CA ALA A 88 -4.60 -2.26 25.78
C ALA A 88 -4.20 -1.92 24.33
N TYR A 89 -4.29 -2.89 23.41
CA TYR A 89 -4.09 -2.68 21.96
C TYR A 89 -5.40 -2.39 21.21
N THR A 90 -6.54 -2.34 21.90
CA THR A 90 -7.84 -2.00 21.29
C THR A 90 -8.21 -0.55 21.56
N THR A 91 -8.73 0.15 20.55
CA THR A 91 -9.27 1.51 20.72
C THR A 91 -10.64 1.48 21.43
N PRO A 92 -10.93 2.40 22.38
CA PRO A 92 -12.15 2.32 23.17
C PRO A 92 -13.39 2.62 22.33
N SER A 93 -14.22 1.61 22.10
CA SER A 93 -15.51 1.76 21.43
C SER A 93 -16.54 2.41 22.36
N LYS A 94 -17.00 3.62 22.03
CA LYS A 94 -18.21 4.20 22.63
C LYS A 94 -19.44 3.42 22.18
N GLY A 95 -20.15 2.83 23.14
CA GLY A 95 -21.42 2.16 22.89
C GLY A 95 -22.53 3.13 22.47
N SER A 96 -23.29 2.75 21.44
CA SER A 96 -24.75 2.75 21.47
C SER A 96 -25.30 1.93 20.30
N GLN A 97 -26.26 1.07 20.60
CA GLN A 97 -26.86 0.08 19.71
C GLN A 97 -27.54 0.71 18.48
N LYS A 98 -27.21 0.23 17.27
CA LYS A 98 -28.17 0.16 16.16
C LYS A 98 -27.70 -0.83 15.07
N ARG A 99 -28.45 -1.93 14.96
CA ARG A 99 -28.58 -2.92 13.88
C ARG A 99 -27.33 -3.22 13.03
N SER A 100 -26.80 -4.43 13.23
CA SER A 100 -25.92 -5.12 12.30
C SER A 100 -26.63 -5.34 10.95
N ASN A 101 -26.34 -4.49 9.97
CA ASN A 101 -26.53 -4.83 8.56
C ASN A 101 -25.27 -5.55 8.10
N SER A 102 -25.22 -6.87 8.35
CA SER A 102 -24.29 -7.76 7.67
C SER A 102 -24.79 -8.02 6.25
N THR A 103 -24.09 -7.51 5.25
CA THR A 103 -24.18 -7.98 3.86
C THR A 103 -23.46 -9.34 3.70
N PRO A 104 -23.82 -10.16 2.69
CA PRO A 104 -23.84 -11.62 2.83
C PRO A 104 -22.55 -12.29 2.35
N GLU A 105 -21.63 -12.55 3.26
CA GLU A 105 -20.52 -13.48 3.03
C GLU A 105 -20.95 -14.90 3.44
N THR A 106 -21.30 -15.71 2.44
CA THR A 106 -21.51 -17.17 2.48
C THR A 106 -22.53 -17.75 3.49
N PRO A 107 -23.38 -18.72 3.09
CA PRO A 107 -24.34 -19.34 3.99
C PRO A 107 -23.59 -20.26 4.97
N ARG A 108 -23.52 -19.86 6.25
CA ARG A 108 -23.13 -20.77 7.34
C ARG A 108 -24.18 -21.89 7.47
N PRO A 109 -23.81 -23.18 7.49
CA PRO A 109 -24.76 -24.25 7.75
C PRO A 109 -25.30 -24.13 9.18
N LYS A 110 -26.62 -23.99 9.32
CA LYS A 110 -27.33 -23.99 10.59
C LYS A 110 -27.39 -25.41 11.16
N ARG A 111 -26.29 -25.89 11.76
CA ARG A 111 -26.26 -26.93 12.81
C ARG A 111 -24.81 -27.20 13.22
N ALA A 112 -24.35 -26.50 14.25
CA ALA A 112 -23.26 -26.98 15.09
C ALA A 112 -23.86 -27.35 16.45
N PRO A 113 -23.58 -28.54 17.01
CA PRO A 113 -24.01 -28.88 18.36
C PRO A 113 -23.19 -28.05 19.37
N SER A 114 -23.88 -27.56 20.39
CA SER A 114 -23.29 -26.86 21.53
C SER A 114 -22.36 -27.80 22.30
N SER A 115 -21.06 -27.58 22.21
CA SER A 115 -20.09 -28.12 23.16
C SER A 115 -18.95 -27.10 23.31
N ARG A 116 -19.05 -26.25 24.34
CA ARG A 116 -17.93 -25.48 24.86
C ARG A 116 -17.15 -26.41 25.80
N SER A 117 -16.07 -26.98 25.29
CA SER A 117 -15.05 -27.67 26.09
C SER A 117 -13.68 -27.35 25.49
N PRO A 118 -12.71 -26.86 26.28
CA PRO A 118 -11.37 -26.53 25.78
C PRO A 118 -10.56 -27.78 25.36
N TYR A 119 -11.09 -28.99 25.57
CA TYR A 119 -10.47 -30.26 25.18
C TYR A 119 -10.85 -30.75 23.76
N GLY A 120 -11.65 -29.98 23.00
CA GLY A 120 -12.03 -30.33 21.62
C GLY A 120 -10.91 -30.18 20.59
N LEU A 121 -9.78 -29.57 20.96
CA LEU A 121 -8.65 -29.28 20.06
C LEU A 121 -7.84 -30.53 19.66
N PHE A 122 -8.05 -31.67 20.31
CA PHE A 122 -7.36 -32.93 20.04
C PHE A 122 -8.30 -34.06 19.61
N SER A 123 -9.21 -33.78 18.68
CA SER A 123 -9.90 -34.87 17.96
C SER A 123 -9.11 -35.24 16.69
N PRO A 124 -9.03 -36.53 16.29
CA PRO A 124 -8.37 -36.94 15.05
C PRO A 124 -8.96 -36.25 13.79
N GLY A 125 -10.21 -35.78 13.86
CA GLY A 125 -10.86 -35.00 12.81
C GLY A 125 -10.34 -33.56 12.68
N SER A 126 -9.72 -32.98 13.71
CA SER A 126 -9.11 -31.64 13.68
C SER A 126 -7.78 -31.61 12.90
N PHE A 127 -7.15 -32.78 12.75
CA PHE A 127 -5.87 -32.98 12.08
C PHE A 127 -6.01 -33.77 10.76
N SER A 128 -7.24 -34.09 10.35
CA SER A 128 -7.47 -34.68 9.04
C SER A 128 -7.37 -33.59 7.98
N PRO A 129 -6.56 -33.76 6.91
CA PRO A 129 -6.50 -32.78 5.83
C PRO A 129 -7.88 -32.63 5.20
N SER A 130 -8.54 -31.50 5.42
CA SER A 130 -9.74 -31.10 4.70
C SER A 130 -9.35 -30.52 3.35
N VAL A 131 -8.79 -31.36 2.48
CA VAL A 131 -8.80 -31.12 1.04
C VAL A 131 -10.19 -31.50 0.54
N THR A 132 -11.22 -30.79 1.02
CA THR A 132 -12.55 -30.92 0.43
C THR A 132 -12.66 -29.90 -0.71
N PRO A 133 -12.71 -30.34 -1.97
CA PRO A 133 -13.09 -29.54 -3.13
C PRO A 133 -14.18 -28.52 -2.80
N SER A 134 -14.05 -27.30 -3.33
CA SER A 134 -15.12 -26.31 -3.18
C SER A 134 -16.32 -26.76 -3.99
N GLN A 135 -17.29 -27.40 -3.33
CA GLN A 135 -18.50 -27.89 -3.99
C GLN A 135 -19.24 -26.77 -4.77
N LYS A 136 -19.15 -25.52 -4.30
CA LYS A 136 -19.71 -24.36 -4.99
C LYS A 136 -18.94 -24.00 -6.26
N TYR A 137 -17.61 -24.04 -6.21
CA TYR A 137 -16.77 -23.73 -7.37
C TYR A 137 -16.93 -24.79 -8.46
N SER A 138 -16.90 -26.07 -8.09
CA SER A 138 -17.00 -27.18 -9.06
C SER A 138 -18.40 -27.34 -9.67
N SER A 139 -19.44 -26.83 -9.01
CA SER A 139 -20.82 -26.83 -9.53
C SER A 139 -21.22 -25.53 -10.24
N ARG A 140 -20.28 -24.63 -10.53
CA ARG A 140 -20.57 -23.34 -11.18
C ARG A 140 -21.11 -23.52 -12.60
N GLY A 141 -22.17 -22.78 -12.94
CA GLY A 141 -22.80 -22.82 -14.27
C GLY A 141 -22.15 -21.91 -15.32
N GLY A 142 -21.41 -20.87 -14.90
CA GLY A 142 -20.83 -19.85 -15.78
C GLY A 142 -19.43 -20.16 -16.30
N ARG A 143 -19.00 -21.43 -16.35
CA ARG A 143 -17.65 -21.80 -16.82
C ARG A 143 -17.50 -21.41 -18.29
N GLY A 144 -16.57 -20.50 -18.58
CA GLY A 144 -16.28 -20.02 -19.95
C GLY A 144 -17.23 -18.93 -20.47
N GLU A 145 -18.11 -18.39 -19.62
CA GLU A 145 -18.98 -17.27 -20.00
C GLU A 145 -18.16 -15.99 -20.22
N VAL A 146 -18.38 -15.31 -21.36
CA VAL A 146 -17.77 -14.01 -21.66
C VAL A 146 -18.57 -12.93 -20.94
N VAL A 147 -17.97 -12.36 -19.89
CA VAL A 147 -18.63 -11.38 -19.02
C VAL A 147 -18.42 -9.92 -19.43
N ALA A 148 -17.42 -9.65 -20.27
CA ALA A 148 -17.14 -8.34 -20.86
C ALA A 148 -16.45 -8.52 -22.22
N SER A 149 -16.64 -7.58 -23.15
CA SER A 149 -15.98 -7.56 -24.46
C SER A 149 -15.58 -6.14 -24.82
N PHE A 150 -14.43 -5.99 -25.48
CA PHE A 150 -13.92 -4.70 -25.94
C PHE A 150 -13.35 -4.84 -27.37
N GLY A 151 -13.54 -3.81 -28.20
CA GLY A 151 -13.13 -3.82 -29.60
C GLY A 151 -13.98 -4.72 -30.51
N SER A 152 -13.46 -5.01 -31.71
CA SER A 152 -14.13 -5.84 -32.71
C SER A 152 -13.84 -7.33 -32.50
N VAL A 153 -14.50 -7.94 -31.51
CA VAL A 153 -14.37 -9.39 -31.26
C VAL A 153 -15.27 -10.17 -32.23
N GLN A 154 -14.68 -10.92 -33.17
CA GLN A 154 -15.41 -11.88 -34.02
C GLN A 154 -15.12 -13.30 -33.54
N SER A 155 -16.15 -13.99 -33.04
CA SER A 155 -16.14 -15.40 -32.58
C SER A 155 -15.41 -15.65 -31.24
N PRO A 156 -15.89 -16.59 -30.39
CA PRO A 156 -15.25 -16.94 -29.12
C PRO A 156 -14.09 -17.92 -29.25
N ALA A 157 -13.56 -18.16 -30.45
CA ALA A 157 -12.42 -19.05 -30.66
C ALA A 157 -11.11 -18.27 -30.48
N TRP A 158 -10.62 -18.22 -29.25
CA TRP A 158 -9.36 -17.59 -28.89
C TRP A 158 -8.22 -18.60 -29.06
N SER A 159 -7.20 -18.23 -29.83
CA SER A 159 -5.99 -19.06 -30.00
C SER A 159 -4.76 -18.20 -30.24
N GLY A 160 -3.66 -18.50 -29.55
CA GLY A 160 -2.37 -17.86 -29.81
C GLY A 160 -1.77 -18.28 -31.15
N ARG A 161 -0.86 -17.45 -31.69
CA ARG A 161 -0.23 -17.69 -33.01
C ARG A 161 1.13 -18.39 -32.91
N GLY A 162 1.70 -18.46 -31.71
CA GLY A 162 3.08 -18.83 -31.42
C GLY A 162 4.08 -17.73 -31.74
N GLY A 163 5.09 -17.55 -30.87
CA GLY A 163 6.29 -16.75 -31.18
C GLY A 163 6.18 -15.26 -30.88
N CYS A 164 6.09 -14.90 -29.60
CA CYS A 164 6.06 -13.53 -29.10
C CYS A 164 7.33 -13.20 -28.31
N ALA A 165 7.88 -12.00 -28.49
CA ALA A 165 9.00 -11.51 -27.70
C ALA A 165 8.50 -10.65 -26.52
N VAL A 166 8.81 -11.09 -25.31
CA VAL A 166 8.49 -10.37 -24.07
C VAL A 166 9.78 -9.88 -23.41
N LYS A 167 9.83 -8.59 -23.08
CA LYS A 167 10.95 -7.99 -22.35
C LYS A 167 10.47 -6.88 -21.42
N LEU A 168 11.26 -6.57 -20.39
CA LEU A 168 11.06 -5.36 -19.59
C LEU A 168 11.25 -4.13 -20.48
N PHE A 169 10.34 -3.16 -20.36
CA PHE A 169 10.40 -1.90 -21.07
C PHE A 169 11.34 -0.92 -20.33
N GLY A 170 11.92 0.03 -21.07
CA GLY A 170 12.77 1.08 -20.49
C GLY A 170 14.21 0.65 -20.23
N CYS A 171 14.96 1.50 -19.53
CA CYS A 171 16.36 1.22 -19.22
C CYS A 171 16.47 0.14 -18.14
N PRO A 172 17.47 -0.75 -18.17
CA PRO A 172 17.66 -1.76 -17.11
C PRO A 172 17.84 -1.16 -15.71
N GLU A 173 18.32 0.08 -15.62
CA GLU A 173 18.51 0.83 -14.36
C GLU A 173 17.20 1.31 -13.74
N GLU A 174 16.15 1.49 -14.55
CA GLU A 174 14.80 1.89 -14.13
C GLU A 174 13.96 0.68 -13.71
N ASN A 175 14.46 -0.54 -13.91
CA ASN A 175 13.77 -1.78 -13.60
C ASN A 175 14.32 -2.40 -12.32
N LEU A 176 13.43 -2.66 -11.36
CA LEU A 176 13.81 -3.35 -10.12
C LEU A 176 14.09 -4.83 -10.41
N THR A 177 15.36 -5.19 -10.53
CA THR A 177 15.79 -6.56 -10.87
C THR A 177 16.36 -7.34 -9.69
N LYS A 178 16.66 -6.65 -8.57
CA LYS A 178 17.32 -7.23 -7.40
C LYS A 178 16.57 -6.83 -6.13
N PRO A 179 16.62 -7.68 -5.09
CA PRO A 179 16.11 -7.28 -3.78
C PRO A 179 16.91 -6.09 -3.23
N TYR A 180 16.22 -5.24 -2.46
CA TYR A 180 16.79 -4.10 -1.77
C TYR A 180 16.54 -4.21 -0.27
N LYS A 181 17.23 -3.38 0.50
CA LYS A 181 17.04 -3.33 1.95
C LYS A 181 15.88 -2.39 2.27
N PHE A 182 14.90 -2.91 2.98
CA PHE A 182 13.79 -2.16 3.55
C PHE A 182 13.84 -2.26 5.10
N MET A 183 12.73 -1.96 5.79
CA MET A 183 12.57 -1.87 7.26
C MET A 183 13.14 -0.62 7.93
N PHE A 184 13.90 0.20 7.21
CA PHE A 184 14.36 1.49 7.71
C PHE A 184 14.34 2.52 6.60
N GLN A 185 13.61 3.61 6.82
CA GLN A 185 13.60 4.78 5.95
C GLN A 185 13.91 6.01 6.79
N LYS A 186 14.77 6.91 6.30
CA LYS A 186 14.98 8.19 6.99
C LYS A 186 13.88 9.15 6.56
N ALA A 187 13.30 9.85 7.52
CA ALA A 187 12.27 10.86 7.24
C ALA A 187 12.74 11.94 6.25
N LEU A 188 14.04 12.28 6.26
CA LEU A 188 14.63 13.19 5.28
C LEU A 188 14.57 12.61 3.87
N ASP A 189 15.01 11.37 3.68
CA ASP A 189 15.05 10.71 2.37
C ASP A 189 13.62 10.54 1.80
N VAL A 190 12.65 10.17 2.65
CA VAL A 190 11.22 10.14 2.30
C VAL A 190 10.72 11.52 1.86
N ARG A 191 11.06 12.58 2.60
CA ARG A 191 10.68 13.94 2.26
C ARG A 191 11.26 14.36 0.91
N GLU A 192 12.51 14.01 0.64
CA GLU A 192 13.17 14.31 -0.64
C GLU A 192 12.48 13.61 -1.81
N ALA A 193 12.13 12.32 -1.66
CA ALA A 193 11.41 11.58 -2.70
C ALA A 193 10.02 12.19 -3.01
N LEU A 194 9.27 12.57 -1.97
CA LEU A 194 7.96 13.21 -2.14
C LEU A 194 8.08 14.61 -2.76
N ALA A 195 9.05 15.41 -2.31
CA ALA A 195 9.27 16.76 -2.82
C ALA A 195 9.72 16.74 -4.29
N GLY A 196 10.66 15.86 -4.64
CA GLY A 196 11.16 15.71 -6.01
C GLY A 196 10.02 15.40 -6.99
N ARG A 197 9.10 14.51 -6.61
CA ARG A 197 7.91 14.21 -7.42
C ARG A 197 7.01 15.43 -7.68
N VAL A 198 6.78 16.25 -6.66
CA VAL A 198 5.96 17.47 -6.79
C VAL A 198 6.63 18.46 -7.74
N GLU A 199 7.93 18.67 -7.57
CA GLU A 199 8.74 19.59 -8.38
C GLU A 199 8.80 19.12 -9.85
N GLU A 200 9.04 17.83 -10.09
CA GLU A 200 9.08 17.23 -11.44
C GLU A 200 7.75 17.37 -12.19
N LEU A 201 6.62 17.02 -11.56
CA LEU A 201 5.32 17.15 -12.21
C LEU A 201 4.88 18.62 -12.32
N GLY A 202 5.27 19.46 -11.36
CA GLY A 202 5.05 20.90 -11.42
C GLY A 202 5.69 21.54 -12.66
N GLU A 203 6.93 21.14 -12.98
CA GLU A 203 7.62 21.60 -14.18
C GLU A 203 6.93 21.16 -15.48
N VAL A 204 6.37 19.94 -15.49
CA VAL A 204 5.55 19.45 -16.60
C VAL A 204 4.30 20.32 -16.78
N LEU A 205 3.57 20.58 -15.70
CA LEU A 205 2.36 21.39 -15.70
C LEU A 205 2.65 22.83 -16.15
N ARG A 206 3.75 23.41 -15.65
CA ARG A 206 4.22 24.76 -16.02
C ARG A 206 4.46 24.88 -17.52
N ARG A 207 5.24 23.96 -18.09
CA ARG A 207 5.59 23.99 -19.52
C ARG A 207 4.38 23.75 -20.41
N HIS A 208 3.54 22.77 -20.07
CA HIS A 208 2.40 22.39 -20.90
C HIS A 208 1.32 23.48 -20.91
N HIS A 209 0.99 24.05 -19.75
CA HIS A 209 -0.05 25.08 -19.63
C HIS A 209 0.46 26.51 -19.84
N GLY A 210 1.77 26.69 -20.09
CA GLY A 210 2.37 28.00 -20.34
C GLY A 210 2.31 28.93 -19.13
N LEU A 211 2.54 28.40 -17.92
CA LEU A 211 2.44 29.17 -16.68
C LEU A 211 3.71 30.01 -16.46
N ASP A 212 3.54 31.27 -16.07
CA ASP A 212 4.66 32.20 -15.82
C ASP A 212 5.56 31.75 -14.65
N GLY A 213 4.99 31.05 -13.67
CA GLY A 213 5.68 30.50 -12.53
C GLY A 213 4.73 30.16 -11.38
N PHE A 214 5.28 29.58 -10.32
CA PHE A 214 4.53 29.29 -9.10
C PHE A 214 4.84 30.32 -8.02
N THR A 215 3.82 30.65 -7.24
CA THR A 215 3.92 31.52 -6.07
C THR A 215 3.85 30.70 -4.79
N SER A 216 4.29 31.29 -3.67
CA SER A 216 4.22 30.63 -2.37
C SER A 216 2.79 30.54 -1.87
N THR A 217 2.37 29.35 -1.43
CA THR A 217 1.05 29.13 -0.80
C THR A 217 0.88 29.88 0.53
N ALA A 218 1.98 30.24 1.19
CA ALA A 218 1.99 30.90 2.50
C ALA A 218 1.79 32.42 2.43
N LEU A 219 2.05 33.04 1.27
CA LEU A 219 2.03 34.48 1.13
C LEU A 219 0.63 34.99 0.78
N PRO A 220 0.12 36.03 1.46
CA PRO A 220 -1.14 36.64 1.08
C PRO A 220 -1.04 37.31 -0.30
N ALA A 221 -2.06 37.12 -1.13
CA ALA A 221 -2.21 37.77 -2.43
C ALA A 221 -3.65 38.24 -2.64
N GLN A 222 -3.81 39.48 -3.11
CA GLN A 222 -5.13 40.05 -3.44
C GLN A 222 -5.59 39.70 -4.86
N GLU A 223 -4.63 39.49 -5.77
CA GLU A 223 -4.90 39.03 -7.12
C GLU A 223 -4.79 37.50 -7.20
N PRO A 224 -5.44 36.86 -8.19
CA PRO A 224 -5.28 35.43 -8.41
C PRO A 224 -3.82 35.06 -8.68
N VAL A 225 -3.34 34.04 -7.98
CA VAL A 225 -1.98 33.51 -8.13
C VAL A 225 -2.03 32.02 -8.47
N THR A 226 -1.01 31.58 -9.20
CA THR A 226 -0.82 30.15 -9.51
C THR A 226 0.10 29.53 -8.47
N VAL A 227 -0.30 28.40 -7.91
CA VAL A 227 0.45 27.64 -6.89
C VAL A 227 0.57 26.18 -7.29
N LEU A 228 1.65 25.56 -6.83
CA LEU A 228 1.94 24.13 -6.98
C LEU A 228 1.86 23.46 -5.61
N GLY A 229 1.33 22.25 -5.56
CA GLY A 229 1.41 21.45 -4.36
C GLY A 229 0.78 20.07 -4.49
N GLN A 230 0.74 19.39 -3.36
CA GLN A 230 0.15 18.08 -3.20
C GLN A 230 -1.12 18.18 -2.35
N ILE A 231 -2.20 17.51 -2.78
CA ILE A 231 -3.44 17.42 -2.02
C ILE A 231 -3.22 16.57 -0.76
N SER A 232 -3.74 17.03 0.37
CA SER A 232 -3.73 16.32 1.65
C SER A 232 -5.07 16.51 2.39
N CYS A 233 -5.24 15.79 3.49
CA CYS A 233 -6.41 15.88 4.36
C CYS A 233 -6.01 16.57 5.68
N ASP A 234 -6.88 17.40 6.25
CA ASP A 234 -6.66 18.07 7.53
C ASP A 234 -6.75 17.15 8.77
N GLY A 235 -7.03 15.86 8.57
CA GLY A 235 -7.04 14.86 9.61
C GLY A 235 -6.88 13.44 9.06
N ASN A 236 -6.99 12.45 9.95
CA ASN A 236 -6.80 11.02 9.63
C ASN A 236 -8.06 10.36 9.04
N GLY A 237 -9.12 11.14 8.78
CA GLY A 237 -10.35 10.64 8.20
C GLY A 237 -10.34 10.72 6.68
N LYS A 238 -11.36 10.13 6.06
CA LYS A 238 -11.58 10.20 4.62
C LYS A 238 -11.67 11.65 4.14
N LEU A 239 -10.99 11.92 3.02
CA LEU A 239 -11.01 13.22 2.37
C LEU A 239 -12.45 13.65 2.01
N ASN A 240 -12.77 14.92 2.24
CA ASN A 240 -14.03 15.54 1.82
C ASN A 240 -13.78 16.98 1.36
N ALA A 241 -14.75 17.59 0.68
CA ALA A 241 -14.59 18.92 0.08
C ALA A 241 -14.25 20.06 1.05
N LYS A 242 -14.46 19.87 2.38
CA LYS A 242 -14.14 20.86 3.40
C LYS A 242 -12.81 20.62 4.10
N SER A 243 -12.25 19.42 3.97
CA SER A 243 -10.99 19.01 4.62
C SER A 243 -9.79 19.01 3.68
N VAL A 244 -9.94 19.56 2.46
CA VAL A 244 -8.88 19.58 1.46
C VAL A 244 -7.82 20.61 1.84
N LEU A 245 -6.59 20.12 1.99
CA LEU A 245 -5.39 20.94 2.14
C LEU A 245 -4.53 20.84 0.90
N LEU A 246 -3.81 21.93 0.59
CA LEU A 246 -2.69 21.92 -0.34
C LEU A 246 -1.40 22.05 0.46
N VAL A 247 -0.53 21.05 0.37
CA VAL A 247 0.84 21.12 0.84
C VAL A 247 1.68 21.66 -0.30
N GLY A 248 2.14 22.89 -0.18
CA GLY A 248 2.98 23.53 -1.18
C GLY A 248 4.30 22.79 -1.36
N ASP A 249 4.88 22.91 -2.54
CA ASP A 249 6.20 22.36 -2.83
C ASP A 249 7.29 22.99 -1.95
N ARG A 250 8.47 22.36 -1.97
CA ARG A 250 9.59 22.83 -1.14
C ARG A 250 10.26 24.08 -1.71
N GLU A 251 10.44 24.15 -3.04
CA GLU A 251 11.17 25.22 -3.71
C GLU A 251 10.47 26.58 -3.54
N HIS A 252 9.15 26.65 -3.76
CA HIS A 252 8.40 27.91 -3.76
C HIS A 252 7.71 28.19 -2.42
N SER A 253 7.25 27.14 -1.73
CA SER A 253 6.39 27.27 -0.54
C SER A 253 7.01 26.75 0.75
N GLY A 254 8.20 26.13 0.69
CA GLY A 254 8.87 25.56 1.88
C GLY A 254 8.06 24.47 2.58
N GLY A 255 7.14 23.80 1.87
CA GLY A 255 6.24 22.81 2.47
C GLY A 255 5.05 23.39 3.25
N ALA A 256 4.75 24.69 3.09
CA ALA A 256 3.63 25.33 3.77
C ALA A 256 2.28 24.75 3.34
N GLN A 257 1.36 24.63 4.30
CA GLN A 257 0.04 24.07 4.09
C GLN A 257 -1.01 25.18 4.06
N VAL A 258 -1.95 25.09 3.12
CA VAL A 258 -3.08 26.01 3.03
C VAL A 258 -4.39 25.24 2.76
N PRO A 259 -5.46 25.44 3.55
CA PRO A 259 -6.77 24.92 3.24
C PRO A 259 -7.34 25.47 1.92
N LEU A 260 -7.98 24.61 1.15
CA LEU A 260 -8.63 24.99 -0.10
C LEU A 260 -10.12 25.27 0.10
N ASP A 261 -10.62 26.34 -0.51
CA ASP A 261 -12.04 26.55 -0.74
C ASP A 261 -12.37 26.20 -2.19
N LEU A 262 -13.10 25.11 -2.38
CA LEU A 262 -13.49 24.59 -3.70
C LEU A 262 -14.87 25.12 -4.15
N SER A 263 -15.47 26.06 -3.43
CA SER A 263 -16.84 26.53 -3.71
C SER A 263 -17.01 27.24 -5.06
N GLU A 264 -15.93 27.82 -5.61
CA GLU A 264 -15.94 28.47 -6.92
C GLU A 264 -15.60 27.52 -8.07
N LEU A 265 -15.18 26.28 -7.78
CA LEU A 265 -14.91 25.28 -8.81
C LEU A 265 -16.20 24.59 -9.25
N PRO A 266 -16.54 24.62 -10.56
CA PRO A 266 -17.72 23.93 -11.06
C PRO A 266 -17.55 22.40 -10.99
N GLU A 267 -16.36 21.92 -11.36
CA GLU A 267 -16.01 20.51 -11.40
C GLU A 267 -14.61 20.30 -10.87
N TYR A 268 -14.42 19.19 -10.16
CA TYR A 268 -13.11 18.75 -9.69
C TYR A 268 -13.13 17.26 -9.42
N SER A 269 -11.95 16.66 -9.41
CA SER A 269 -11.72 15.32 -8.91
C SER A 269 -10.38 15.32 -8.21
N LEU A 270 -10.39 15.04 -6.91
CA LEU A 270 -9.24 15.14 -6.04
C LEU A 270 -9.05 13.88 -5.20
N PHE A 271 -7.80 13.56 -4.88
CA PHE A 271 -7.47 12.49 -3.93
C PHE A 271 -6.18 12.84 -3.16
N PRO A 272 -5.95 12.28 -1.96
CA PRO A 272 -4.73 12.52 -1.19
C PRO A 272 -3.46 12.09 -1.95
N GLY A 273 -2.44 12.94 -1.98
CA GLY A 273 -1.20 12.67 -2.70
C GLY A 273 -1.18 13.19 -4.13
N GLN A 274 -2.31 13.64 -4.67
CA GLN A 274 -2.39 14.22 -6.00
C GLN A 274 -1.57 15.49 -6.11
N VAL A 275 -0.63 15.52 -7.04
CA VAL A 275 0.11 16.73 -7.39
C VAL A 275 -0.73 17.57 -8.34
N VAL A 276 -0.96 18.83 -7.98
CA VAL A 276 -1.81 19.76 -8.71
C VAL A 276 -1.16 21.13 -8.84
N ALA A 277 -1.41 21.78 -9.97
CA ALA A 277 -1.29 23.22 -10.11
C ALA A 277 -2.71 23.80 -10.06
N LEU A 278 -2.89 24.91 -9.36
CA LEU A 278 -4.17 25.60 -9.29
C LEU A 278 -3.99 27.12 -9.28
N GLU A 279 -5.01 27.83 -9.72
CA GLU A 279 -5.14 29.27 -9.62
C GLU A 279 -6.17 29.62 -8.55
N GLY A 280 -5.88 30.64 -7.76
CA GLY A 280 -6.79 31.07 -6.71
C GLY A 280 -6.32 32.32 -5.99
N THR A 281 -7.14 32.82 -5.07
CA THR A 281 -6.83 34.00 -4.26
C THR A 281 -6.65 33.60 -2.80
N ASN A 282 -5.54 34.01 -2.19
CA ASN A 282 -5.26 33.83 -0.76
C ASN A 282 -5.12 35.19 -0.08
N SER A 283 -6.22 35.93 0.07
CA SER A 283 -6.19 37.32 0.58
C SER A 283 -5.68 37.45 2.02
N THR A 284 -5.72 36.37 2.80
CA THR A 284 -5.37 36.36 4.23
C THR A 284 -4.11 35.57 4.56
N GLY A 285 -3.55 34.81 3.61
CA GLY A 285 -2.49 33.83 3.86
C GLY A 285 -2.98 32.53 4.52
N ARG A 286 -4.28 32.39 4.82
CA ARG A 286 -4.82 31.27 5.63
C ARG A 286 -5.74 30.32 4.89
N ARG A 287 -6.22 30.70 3.70
CA ARG A 287 -7.16 29.91 2.92
C ARG A 287 -7.11 30.34 1.47
N MET A 288 -6.97 29.38 0.57
CA MET A 288 -6.90 29.59 -0.86
C MET A 288 -8.27 29.34 -1.48
N VAL A 289 -8.91 30.38 -2.00
CA VAL A 289 -10.16 30.23 -2.77
C VAL A 289 -9.78 29.88 -4.21
N VAL A 290 -10.12 28.67 -4.62
CA VAL A 290 -9.64 28.10 -5.89
C VAL A 290 -10.59 28.48 -7.01
N SER A 291 -10.08 29.21 -8.00
CA SER A 291 -10.83 29.61 -9.19
C SER A 291 -10.65 28.65 -10.36
N LYS A 292 -9.49 27.95 -10.44
CA LYS A 292 -9.16 27.04 -11.53
C LYS A 292 -8.24 25.93 -11.06
N LEU A 293 -8.52 24.71 -11.49
CA LEU A 293 -7.65 23.55 -11.33
C LEU A 293 -7.08 23.16 -12.71
N TYR A 294 -5.76 23.04 -12.82
CA TYR A 294 -5.13 22.65 -14.08
C TYR A 294 -5.24 21.14 -14.29
N GLU A 295 -5.53 20.72 -15.53
CA GLU A 295 -5.62 19.31 -15.88
C GLU A 295 -4.24 18.65 -15.85
N GLY A 296 -4.18 17.45 -15.25
CA GLY A 296 -2.97 16.64 -15.21
C GLY A 296 -2.58 16.14 -16.60
N ILE A 297 -1.28 15.99 -16.85
CA ILE A 297 -0.76 15.68 -18.18
C ILE A 297 -0.14 14.28 -18.18
N PRO A 298 -0.69 13.30 -18.94
CA PRO A 298 -0.09 11.99 -19.04
C PRO A 298 1.23 12.06 -19.80
N LEU A 299 1.99 10.97 -19.80
CA LEU A 299 3.14 10.85 -20.69
C LEU A 299 2.68 10.59 -22.13
N PRO A 300 3.53 10.82 -23.14
CA PRO A 300 3.23 10.33 -24.48
C PRO A 300 3.19 8.79 -24.49
N PHE A 301 2.42 8.23 -25.43
CA PHE A 301 2.48 6.81 -25.75
C PHE A 301 3.82 6.44 -26.38
N HIS A 302 4.21 5.18 -26.26
CA HIS A 302 5.35 4.65 -27.00
C HIS A 302 5.04 4.63 -28.51
N THR A 303 6.02 4.96 -29.34
CA THR A 303 5.92 4.81 -30.80
C THR A 303 6.84 3.66 -31.23
N PRO A 304 6.29 2.47 -31.53
CA PRO A 304 7.11 1.34 -31.95
C PRO A 304 7.77 1.60 -33.30
N THR A 305 8.96 1.01 -33.50
CA THR A 305 9.72 1.13 -34.76
C THR A 305 9.22 0.16 -35.85
N GLU A 306 8.39 -0.82 -35.49
CA GLU A 306 7.86 -1.86 -36.38
C GLU A 306 6.32 -1.94 -36.28
N PRO A 307 5.60 -2.41 -37.32
CA PRO A 307 4.14 -2.48 -37.30
C PRO A 307 3.62 -3.49 -36.26
N MET A 308 2.68 -3.03 -35.42
CA MET A 308 2.04 -3.83 -34.36
C MET A 308 1.33 -5.07 -34.90
N ALA A 309 1.53 -6.20 -34.23
CA ALA A 309 0.66 -7.37 -34.35
C ALA A 309 -0.60 -7.18 -33.49
N GLU A 310 -1.77 -7.59 -34.00
CA GLU A 310 -2.99 -7.65 -33.19
C GLU A 310 -2.82 -8.70 -32.08
N GLN A 311 -2.76 -8.24 -30.83
CA GLN A 311 -2.68 -9.08 -29.65
C GLN A 311 -4.02 -9.10 -28.91
N SER A 312 -4.39 -10.28 -28.42
CA SER A 312 -5.62 -10.50 -27.67
C SER A 312 -5.33 -11.60 -26.65
N GLY A 313 -5.45 -11.29 -25.36
CA GLY A 313 -5.07 -12.22 -24.29
C GLY A 313 -6.03 -12.14 -23.10
N PRO A 314 -6.50 -13.27 -22.56
CA PRO A 314 -7.29 -13.30 -21.33
C PRO A 314 -6.41 -13.03 -20.11
N PHE A 315 -6.91 -12.21 -19.18
CA PHE A 315 -6.31 -11.99 -17.85
C PHE A 315 -6.99 -12.88 -16.83
N THR A 316 -6.21 -13.53 -15.97
CA THR A 316 -6.68 -14.64 -15.13
C THR A 316 -6.94 -14.20 -13.68
N PRO A 317 -7.96 -14.76 -12.98
CA PRO A 317 -8.21 -14.47 -11.57
C PRO A 317 -7.28 -15.22 -10.60
N SER A 318 -7.18 -14.68 -9.38
CA SER A 318 -6.46 -15.21 -8.23
C SER A 318 -7.43 -15.80 -7.20
N ASP A 319 -7.57 -17.13 -7.08
CA ASP A 319 -8.17 -17.73 -5.88
C ASP A 319 -7.80 -19.21 -5.60
N GLY A 320 -7.55 -19.48 -4.30
CA GLY A 320 -7.72 -20.79 -3.64
C GLY A 320 -6.46 -21.63 -3.39
N VAL A 321 -6.29 -22.13 -2.16
CA VAL A 321 -5.22 -23.10 -1.79
C VAL A 321 -5.46 -24.53 -2.28
N ALA A 322 -6.69 -24.84 -2.67
CA ALA A 322 -7.02 -26.12 -3.30
C ALA A 322 -6.61 -26.17 -4.79
N PHE A 323 -6.16 -25.04 -5.35
CA PHE A 323 -5.69 -24.90 -6.73
C PHE A 323 -6.66 -25.47 -7.80
N GLU A 324 -7.96 -25.62 -7.49
CA GLU A 324 -8.97 -26.02 -8.47
C GLU A 324 -9.12 -24.96 -9.56
N PRO A 325 -9.18 -23.64 -9.23
CA PRO A 325 -9.15 -22.59 -10.24
C PRO A 325 -7.86 -22.56 -11.04
N LEU A 326 -6.72 -22.84 -10.40
CA LEU A 326 -5.44 -22.98 -11.08
C LEU A 326 -5.46 -24.16 -12.07
N SER A 327 -6.05 -25.30 -11.71
CA SER A 327 -6.16 -26.46 -12.61
C SER A 327 -7.03 -26.12 -13.83
N ASP A 328 -8.17 -25.47 -13.62
CA ASP A 328 -9.03 -24.97 -14.70
C ASP A 328 -8.33 -23.96 -15.60
N LEU A 329 -7.53 -23.06 -15.02
CA LEU A 329 -6.69 -22.12 -15.77
C LEU A 329 -5.70 -22.87 -16.67
N LEU A 330 -4.99 -23.87 -16.14
CA LEU A 330 -4.01 -24.63 -16.91
C LEU A 330 -4.67 -25.39 -18.06
N GLU A 331 -5.90 -25.89 -17.88
CA GLU A 331 -6.71 -26.46 -18.97
C GLU A 331 -7.02 -25.41 -20.04
N VAL A 332 -7.38 -24.18 -19.65
CA VAL A 332 -7.62 -23.07 -20.59
C VAL A 332 -6.35 -22.70 -21.36
N VAL A 333 -5.20 -22.57 -20.68
CA VAL A 333 -3.92 -22.27 -21.32
C VAL A 333 -3.50 -23.38 -22.28
N ALA A 334 -3.70 -24.65 -21.91
CA ALA A 334 -3.41 -25.79 -22.78
C ALA A 334 -4.32 -25.82 -24.02
N ARG A 335 -5.59 -25.45 -23.85
CA ARG A 335 -6.60 -25.41 -24.94
C ARG A 335 -6.36 -24.25 -25.90
N ASP A 336 -6.23 -23.03 -25.37
CA ASP A 336 -6.20 -21.79 -26.16
C ASP A 336 -4.77 -21.43 -26.60
N ARG A 337 -3.76 -22.01 -25.96
CA ARG A 337 -2.33 -21.84 -26.30
C ARG A 337 -1.94 -20.37 -26.52
N PRO A 338 -2.20 -19.48 -25.54
CA PRO A 338 -1.89 -18.06 -25.69
C PRO A 338 -0.40 -17.84 -25.93
N ASP A 339 -0.05 -16.76 -26.65
CA ASP A 339 1.35 -16.40 -26.90
C ASP A 339 2.08 -16.01 -25.60
N VAL A 340 1.39 -15.24 -24.76
CA VAL A 340 1.88 -14.79 -23.46
C VAL A 340 0.80 -15.03 -22.40
N CYS A 341 1.21 -15.53 -21.24
CA CYS A 341 0.38 -15.69 -20.06
C CYS A 341 0.97 -14.84 -18.93
N ILE A 342 0.27 -13.77 -18.55
CA ILE A 342 0.67 -12.89 -17.45
C ILE A 342 -0.15 -13.28 -16.23
N LEU A 343 0.52 -13.77 -15.19
CA LEU A 343 -0.09 -14.15 -13.93
C LEU A 343 0.40 -13.22 -12.83
N LEU A 344 -0.56 -12.56 -12.18
CA LEU A 344 -0.32 -11.67 -11.06
C LEU A 344 -0.66 -12.43 -9.78
N GLY A 345 0.16 -12.25 -8.74
CA GLY A 345 -0.11 -12.80 -7.42
C GLY A 345 -1.41 -12.25 -6.79
N PRO A 346 -1.82 -12.77 -5.63
CA PRO A 346 -1.06 -13.73 -4.81
C PRO A 346 -1.17 -15.18 -5.31
N PHE A 347 -0.04 -15.88 -5.34
CA PHE A 347 0.06 -17.32 -5.61
C PHE A 347 -0.08 -18.15 -4.33
N LEU A 348 0.36 -17.59 -3.19
CA LEU A 348 0.04 -18.09 -1.85
C LEU A 348 -0.41 -16.93 -0.98
N ASP A 349 -1.73 -16.75 -0.92
CA ASP A 349 -2.36 -15.57 -0.35
C ASP A 349 -2.25 -15.52 1.18
N ALA A 350 -1.59 -14.48 1.68
CA ALA A 350 -1.43 -14.17 3.08
C ALA A 350 -2.76 -14.00 3.81
N LYS A 351 -3.82 -13.54 3.12
CA LYS A 351 -5.16 -13.36 3.69
C LYS A 351 -6.03 -14.63 3.62
N HIS A 352 -5.49 -15.75 3.14
CA HIS A 352 -6.24 -17.00 3.10
C HIS A 352 -6.35 -17.61 4.50
N GLU A 353 -7.55 -18.06 4.90
CA GLU A 353 -7.84 -18.57 6.26
C GLU A 353 -6.80 -19.59 6.78
N GLN A 354 -6.45 -20.59 5.96
CA GLN A 354 -5.45 -21.62 6.33
C GLN A 354 -4.00 -21.09 6.40
N VAL A 355 -3.69 -20.01 5.69
CA VAL A 355 -2.37 -19.35 5.73
C VAL A 355 -2.28 -18.52 7.01
N GLU A 356 -3.27 -17.66 7.27
CA GLU A 356 -3.34 -16.81 8.48
C GLU A 356 -3.32 -17.65 9.75
N SER A 357 -4.09 -18.74 9.78
CA SER A 357 -4.15 -19.65 10.93
C SER A 357 -3.00 -20.67 10.99
N CYS A 358 -2.03 -20.59 10.07
CA CYS A 358 -0.87 -21.47 10.01
C CYS A 358 -1.22 -22.97 10.01
N GLN A 359 -2.29 -23.35 9.30
CA GLN A 359 -2.81 -24.72 9.22
C GLN A 359 -2.23 -25.54 8.06
N LEU A 360 -1.34 -24.96 7.26
CA LEU A 360 -0.69 -25.66 6.15
C LEU A 360 0.28 -26.74 6.65
N LEU A 361 0.31 -27.88 5.94
CA LEU A 361 1.18 -29.01 6.27
C LEU A 361 2.66 -28.78 5.89
N GLY A 362 2.97 -27.76 5.09
CA GLY A 362 4.31 -27.43 4.63
C GLY A 362 4.65 -25.96 4.90
N SER A 363 5.94 -25.61 4.79
CA SER A 363 6.34 -24.21 4.91
C SER A 363 5.73 -23.36 3.79
N PHE A 364 5.47 -22.08 4.06
CA PHE A 364 4.97 -21.15 3.04
C PHE A 364 5.86 -21.15 1.78
N SER A 365 7.17 -21.21 1.98
CA SER A 365 8.15 -21.27 0.89
C SER A 365 7.99 -22.53 0.03
N ASP A 366 7.75 -23.68 0.64
CA ASP A 366 7.59 -24.95 -0.09
C ASP A 366 6.27 -25.02 -0.85
N VAL A 367 5.18 -24.57 -0.23
CA VAL A 367 3.85 -24.50 -0.86
C VAL A 367 3.87 -23.52 -2.05
N PHE A 368 4.47 -22.35 -1.86
CA PHE A 368 4.66 -21.37 -2.92
C PHE A 368 5.50 -21.92 -4.08
N ARG A 369 6.64 -22.57 -3.80
CA ARG A 369 7.46 -23.20 -4.84
C ARG A 369 6.71 -24.29 -5.59
N LEU A 370 5.91 -25.10 -4.89
CA LEU A 370 5.08 -26.14 -5.51
C LEU A 370 4.03 -25.51 -6.45
N CYS A 371 3.37 -24.43 -6.04
CA CYS A 371 2.44 -23.68 -6.87
C CYS A 371 3.11 -23.18 -8.15
N LEU A 372 4.25 -22.49 -8.02
CA LEU A 372 5.00 -22.00 -9.20
C LEU A 372 5.46 -23.13 -10.11
N ARG A 373 5.99 -24.24 -9.57
CA ARG A 373 6.36 -25.41 -10.39
C ARG A 373 5.15 -25.96 -11.14
N THR A 374 4.00 -26.07 -10.49
CA THR A 374 2.76 -26.57 -11.12
C THR A 374 2.34 -25.68 -12.29
N ILE A 375 2.40 -24.35 -12.13
CA ILE A 375 2.12 -23.39 -13.20
C ILE A 375 3.12 -23.53 -14.35
N ILE A 376 4.41 -23.52 -14.01
CA ILE A 376 5.50 -23.60 -14.99
C ILE A 376 5.35 -24.90 -15.78
N GLU A 377 5.26 -26.05 -15.13
CA GLU A 377 5.14 -27.35 -15.80
C GLU A 377 3.84 -27.50 -16.59
N GLY A 378 2.70 -27.09 -16.01
CA GLY A 378 1.38 -27.16 -16.63
C GLY A 378 1.24 -26.34 -17.90
N THR A 379 2.04 -25.27 -18.04
CA THR A 379 2.03 -24.40 -19.23
C THR A 379 3.06 -24.80 -20.30
N ARG A 380 3.94 -25.78 -20.06
CA ARG A 380 4.98 -26.19 -21.04
C ARG A 380 4.39 -26.62 -22.38
N SER A 381 3.30 -27.39 -22.35
CA SER A 381 2.67 -27.94 -23.56
C SER A 381 2.07 -26.86 -24.46
N ALA A 382 1.66 -25.72 -23.89
CA ALA A 382 1.09 -24.59 -24.61
C ALA A 382 2.15 -23.82 -25.42
N GLY A 383 3.42 -23.84 -24.98
CA GLY A 383 4.49 -23.07 -25.62
C GLY A 383 4.43 -21.56 -25.35
N SER A 384 3.58 -21.14 -24.41
CA SER A 384 3.39 -19.74 -24.02
C SER A 384 4.62 -19.19 -23.29
N GLN A 385 4.91 -17.90 -23.52
CA GLN A 385 5.75 -17.11 -22.62
C GLN A 385 4.97 -16.87 -21.32
N LEU A 386 5.56 -17.18 -20.18
CA LEU A 386 4.95 -17.04 -18.86
C LEU A 386 5.59 -15.88 -18.12
N VAL A 387 4.80 -14.87 -17.76
CA VAL A 387 5.22 -13.74 -16.94
C VAL A 387 4.60 -13.89 -15.56
N LEU A 388 5.43 -13.90 -14.52
CA LEU A 388 4.98 -13.98 -13.13
C LEU A 388 5.27 -12.66 -12.40
N VAL A 389 4.21 -11.98 -11.97
CA VAL A 389 4.25 -10.70 -11.25
C VAL A 389 3.92 -10.96 -9.77
N PRO A 390 4.76 -10.54 -8.81
CA PRO A 390 4.49 -10.74 -7.39
C PRO A 390 3.33 -9.90 -6.88
N SER A 391 2.83 -10.24 -5.69
CA SER A 391 1.88 -9.44 -4.91
C SER A 391 2.37 -9.26 -3.47
N LEU A 392 2.01 -8.15 -2.83
CA LEU A 392 2.27 -7.96 -1.40
C LEU A 392 1.51 -8.95 -0.52
N ARG A 393 0.51 -9.63 -1.10
CA ARG A 393 -0.20 -10.74 -0.46
C ARG A 393 0.48 -12.09 -0.64
N ASP A 394 1.59 -12.20 -1.37
CA ASP A 394 2.37 -13.43 -1.42
C ASP A 394 3.13 -13.62 -0.10
N VAL A 395 2.61 -14.49 0.78
CA VAL A 395 3.14 -14.70 2.14
C VAL A 395 4.59 -15.21 2.15
N ALA A 396 5.06 -15.77 1.03
CA ALA A 396 6.41 -16.30 0.87
C ALA A 396 7.40 -15.30 0.25
N HIS A 397 7.00 -14.04 0.04
CA HIS A 397 7.80 -12.99 -0.60
C HIS A 397 7.91 -11.73 0.27
N ASP A 398 8.78 -10.79 -0.13
CA ASP A 398 8.96 -9.51 0.56
C ASP A 398 7.65 -8.70 0.53
N PHE A 399 7.25 -8.09 1.65
CA PHE A 399 5.92 -7.45 1.80
C PHE A 399 5.97 -5.91 1.69
N VAL A 400 6.93 -5.36 0.95
CA VAL A 400 7.15 -3.92 0.79
C VAL A 400 7.11 -3.54 -0.69
N TYR A 401 6.33 -2.52 -1.01
CA TYR A 401 6.17 -1.98 -2.36
C TYR A 401 7.23 -0.90 -2.66
N PRO A 402 7.83 -0.87 -3.86
CA PRO A 402 7.73 -1.88 -4.93
C PRO A 402 8.45 -3.18 -4.58
N GLN A 403 7.98 -4.34 -5.07
CA GLN A 403 8.60 -5.65 -4.80
C GLN A 403 9.55 -6.09 -5.92
N PRO A 404 10.70 -6.70 -5.59
CA PRO A 404 11.56 -7.32 -6.59
C PRO A 404 10.91 -8.58 -7.19
N PRO A 405 11.45 -9.11 -8.32
CA PRO A 405 11.01 -10.39 -8.86
C PRO A 405 11.14 -11.54 -7.85
N PHE A 406 10.35 -12.59 -8.01
CA PHE A 406 10.44 -13.76 -7.14
C PHE A 406 11.85 -14.40 -7.15
N PRO A 407 12.38 -14.80 -5.99
CA PRO A 407 13.60 -15.58 -5.91
C PRO A 407 13.31 -17.04 -6.27
N PHE A 408 13.53 -17.42 -7.54
CA PHE A 408 13.30 -18.80 -8.01
C PHE A 408 14.58 -19.43 -8.61
N PRO A 409 15.57 -19.80 -7.77
CA PRO A 409 16.86 -20.32 -8.25
C PRO A 409 16.76 -21.68 -8.94
N ASP A 410 15.74 -22.49 -8.59
CA ASP A 410 15.52 -23.83 -9.12
C ASP A 410 14.83 -23.86 -10.49
N LEU A 411 14.74 -22.73 -11.19
CA LEU A 411 14.13 -22.67 -12.52
C LEU A 411 14.87 -23.60 -13.49
N PRO A 412 14.21 -24.64 -14.03
CA PRO A 412 14.82 -25.57 -14.96
C PRO A 412 15.41 -24.84 -16.17
N LYS A 413 16.56 -25.30 -16.67
CA LYS A 413 17.27 -24.62 -17.77
C LYS A 413 16.40 -24.49 -19.04
N GLU A 414 15.56 -25.48 -19.30
CA GLU A 414 14.59 -25.51 -20.40
C GLU A 414 13.50 -24.43 -20.27
N ASP A 415 13.19 -23.99 -19.06
CA ASP A 415 12.14 -23.00 -18.80
C ASP A 415 12.67 -21.56 -18.77
N ARG A 416 13.99 -21.36 -18.66
CA ARG A 416 14.60 -20.01 -18.55
C ARG A 416 14.32 -19.11 -19.75
N ALA A 417 14.07 -19.69 -20.93
CA ALA A 417 13.78 -18.93 -22.14
C ALA A 417 12.28 -18.56 -22.29
N ARG A 418 11.41 -19.14 -21.47
CA ARG A 418 9.95 -18.91 -21.55
C ARG A 418 9.35 -18.33 -20.28
N VAL A 419 10.03 -18.42 -19.14
CA VAL A 419 9.54 -17.91 -17.85
C VAL A 419 10.26 -16.62 -17.52
N LEU A 420 9.51 -15.53 -17.42
CA LEU A 420 9.98 -14.22 -17.01
C LEU A 420 9.43 -13.90 -15.61
N LEU A 421 10.34 -13.71 -14.66
CA LEU A 421 10.02 -13.23 -13.32
C LEU A 421 10.27 -11.72 -13.32
N VAL A 422 9.25 -10.93 -13.00
CA VAL A 422 9.28 -9.46 -13.09
C VAL A 422 8.95 -8.82 -11.74
N PRO A 423 9.33 -7.54 -11.50
CA PRO A 423 8.95 -6.85 -10.26
C PRO A 423 7.47 -6.47 -10.23
N GLU A 424 7.03 -6.00 -9.06
CA GLU A 424 5.72 -5.36 -8.83
C GLU A 424 5.96 -3.90 -8.40
N PRO A 425 5.54 -2.89 -9.18
CA PRO A 425 4.93 -2.99 -10.51
C PRO A 425 5.99 -3.24 -11.59
N CYS A 426 5.56 -3.42 -12.84
CA CYS A 426 6.50 -3.41 -13.97
C CYS A 426 5.86 -2.89 -15.26
N THR A 427 6.71 -2.52 -16.22
CA THR A 427 6.29 -2.20 -17.59
C THR A 427 6.95 -3.19 -18.56
N LEU A 428 6.16 -3.80 -19.44
CA LEU A 428 6.63 -4.77 -20.43
C LEU A 428 6.43 -4.24 -21.85
N ASP A 429 7.35 -4.63 -22.73
CA ASP A 429 7.21 -4.54 -24.18
C ASP A 429 6.89 -5.94 -24.70
N ILE A 430 5.72 -6.08 -25.31
CA ILE A 430 5.24 -7.33 -25.92
C ILE A 430 4.99 -7.04 -27.40
N ASP A 431 5.95 -7.41 -28.25
CA ASP A 431 5.99 -7.09 -29.70
C ASP A 431 5.62 -5.63 -30.05
N GLY A 432 6.15 -4.67 -29.31
CA GLY A 432 5.95 -3.23 -29.53
C GLY A 432 4.74 -2.64 -28.81
N VAL A 433 3.95 -3.46 -28.11
CA VAL A 433 2.83 -3.01 -27.27
C VAL A 433 3.30 -2.88 -25.83
N VAL A 434 3.11 -1.70 -25.24
CA VAL A 434 3.56 -1.42 -23.88
C VAL A 434 2.47 -1.75 -22.86
N PHE A 435 2.75 -2.71 -22.00
CA PHE A 435 1.89 -3.13 -20.90
C PHE A 435 2.39 -2.54 -19.57
N GLY A 436 1.55 -1.77 -18.88
CA GLY A 436 1.75 -1.42 -17.48
C GLY A 436 1.07 -2.45 -16.58
N LEU A 437 1.82 -3.06 -15.67
CA LEU A 437 1.34 -4.12 -14.79
C LEU A 437 1.52 -3.73 -13.33
N THR A 438 0.46 -3.92 -12.55
CA THR A 438 0.50 -3.82 -11.08
C THR A 438 -0.47 -4.85 -10.50
N SER A 439 -0.06 -5.59 -9.48
CA SER A 439 -0.91 -6.52 -8.71
C SER A 439 -1.57 -5.85 -7.50
N THR A 440 -1.10 -4.66 -7.14
CA THR A 440 -1.67 -3.84 -6.06
C THR A 440 -3.04 -3.30 -6.46
N ASP A 441 -4.04 -3.39 -5.55
CA ASP A 441 -5.42 -2.92 -5.79
C ASP A 441 -5.54 -1.38 -5.71
N LEU A 442 -4.87 -0.73 -6.65
CA LEU A 442 -4.80 0.71 -6.75
C LEU A 442 -6.18 1.36 -6.96
N LEU A 443 -7.06 0.70 -7.72
CA LEU A 443 -8.39 1.21 -8.03
C LEU A 443 -9.28 1.24 -6.79
N PHE A 444 -9.22 0.20 -5.96
CA PHE A 444 -9.96 0.18 -4.70
C PHE A 444 -9.42 1.23 -3.73
N HIS A 445 -8.10 1.32 -3.56
CA HIS A 445 -7.45 2.29 -2.68
C HIS A 445 -7.78 3.74 -3.08
N MET A 446 -7.50 4.12 -4.32
CA MET A 446 -7.78 5.48 -4.81
C MET A 446 -9.28 5.77 -4.82
N GLY A 447 -10.09 4.78 -5.16
CA GLY A 447 -11.53 4.93 -5.10
C GLY A 447 -12.01 5.26 -3.69
N ALA A 448 -11.46 4.61 -2.66
CA ALA A 448 -11.87 4.84 -1.29
C ALA A 448 -11.65 6.30 -0.84
N GLU A 449 -10.64 6.99 -1.38
CA GLU A 449 -10.22 8.34 -0.97
C GLU A 449 -10.59 9.46 -1.96
N GLU A 450 -10.98 9.15 -3.20
CA GLU A 450 -11.35 10.16 -4.20
C GLU A 450 -12.62 10.94 -3.80
N ILE A 451 -12.57 12.25 -4.03
CA ILE A 451 -13.72 13.15 -4.01
C ILE A 451 -13.89 13.77 -5.39
N SER A 452 -15.14 14.03 -5.78
CA SER A 452 -15.43 14.73 -7.03
C SER A 452 -16.68 15.58 -6.95
N SER A 453 -16.69 16.61 -7.78
CA SER A 453 -17.87 17.36 -8.19
C SER A 453 -17.96 17.29 -9.72
N SER A 454 -19.11 16.88 -10.25
CA SER A 454 -19.35 16.83 -11.70
C SER A 454 -20.79 17.24 -11.99
N SER A 455 -20.99 18.04 -13.04
CA SER A 455 -22.31 18.50 -13.47
C SER A 455 -23.14 17.43 -14.20
N GLY A 456 -22.53 16.29 -14.54
CA GLY A 456 -23.17 15.19 -15.28
C GLY A 456 -22.85 13.78 -14.77
N ILE A 457 -23.23 12.76 -15.56
CA ILE A 457 -22.91 11.35 -15.27
C ILE A 457 -21.40 11.16 -15.45
N SER A 458 -20.69 10.96 -14.34
CA SER A 458 -19.24 10.83 -14.33
C SER A 458 -18.83 9.43 -13.88
N ASP A 459 -18.11 8.71 -14.73
CA ASP A 459 -17.64 7.36 -14.46
C ASP A 459 -16.44 7.38 -13.51
N ARG A 460 -16.64 6.91 -12.28
CA ARG A 460 -15.64 6.91 -11.21
C ARG A 460 -14.35 6.21 -11.62
N PHE A 461 -14.44 5.06 -12.28
CA PHE A 461 -13.24 4.30 -12.67
C PHE A 461 -12.44 5.00 -13.76
N THR A 462 -13.09 5.60 -14.76
CA THR A 462 -12.40 6.44 -15.76
C THR A 462 -11.68 7.61 -15.09
N ARG A 463 -12.28 8.26 -14.08
CA ARG A 463 -11.61 9.34 -13.34
C ARG A 463 -10.37 8.84 -12.60
N ILE A 464 -10.47 7.74 -11.87
CA ILE A 464 -9.35 7.14 -11.13
C ILE A 464 -8.23 6.73 -12.10
N LEU A 465 -8.56 6.04 -13.20
CA LEU A 465 -7.59 5.67 -14.23
C LEU A 465 -6.90 6.89 -14.85
N ARG A 466 -7.64 7.97 -15.09
CA ARG A 466 -7.05 9.24 -15.55
C ARG A 466 -6.07 9.80 -14.53
N HIS A 467 -6.38 9.76 -13.23
CA HIS A 467 -5.44 10.17 -12.19
C HIS A 467 -4.15 9.35 -12.23
N ILE A 468 -4.24 8.03 -12.37
CA ILE A 468 -3.07 7.15 -12.45
C ILE A 468 -2.16 7.57 -13.62
N LEU A 469 -2.73 7.72 -14.81
CA LEU A 469 -1.98 8.09 -16.01
C LEU A 469 -1.36 9.50 -15.94
N THR A 470 -2.09 10.46 -15.36
CA THR A 470 -1.64 11.86 -15.27
C THR A 470 -0.69 12.14 -14.11
N GLN A 471 -0.71 11.29 -13.08
CA GLN A 471 0.20 11.36 -11.94
C GLN A 471 1.47 10.52 -12.15
N ARG A 472 1.58 9.86 -13.32
CA ARG A 472 2.78 9.22 -13.86
C ARG A 472 3.43 8.20 -12.92
N SER A 473 2.62 7.52 -12.10
CA SER A 473 3.08 6.53 -11.13
C SER A 473 2.07 5.42 -11.01
N PHE A 474 2.57 4.20 -10.77
CA PHE A 474 1.74 3.05 -10.43
C PHE A 474 1.10 3.15 -9.04
N TYR A 475 1.51 4.10 -8.18
CA TYR A 475 0.85 4.34 -6.90
C TYR A 475 0.92 5.83 -6.49
N PRO A 476 -0.01 6.67 -6.96
CA PRO A 476 -0.04 8.09 -6.63
C PRO A 476 -0.68 8.45 -5.29
N LEU A 477 -1.45 7.55 -4.67
CA LEU A 477 -2.15 7.82 -3.41
C LEU A 477 -1.13 8.00 -2.27
N TYR A 478 -1.23 9.12 -1.54
CA TYR A 478 -0.39 9.40 -0.39
C TYR A 478 -1.15 10.14 0.72
N PRO A 479 -1.11 9.67 1.98
CA PRO A 479 -0.52 8.40 2.43
C PRO A 479 -1.12 7.16 1.75
N PRO A 480 -0.38 6.05 1.63
CA PRO A 480 -0.91 4.82 1.04
C PRO A 480 -2.02 4.22 1.92
N SER A 481 -2.78 3.28 1.33
CA SER A 481 -3.72 2.45 2.09
C SER A 481 -3.01 1.79 3.28
N GLU A 482 -3.71 1.64 4.41
CA GLU A 482 -3.14 1.07 5.65
C GLU A 482 -2.62 -0.37 5.47
N GLU A 483 -3.13 -1.08 4.46
CA GLU A 483 -2.71 -2.44 4.10
C GLU A 483 -1.48 -2.48 3.18
N LEU A 484 -0.94 -1.33 2.75
CA LEU A 484 0.20 -1.24 1.85
C LEU A 484 1.43 -0.64 2.54
N ASN A 485 2.49 -1.46 2.67
CA ASN A 485 3.80 -0.97 3.09
C ASN A 485 4.57 -0.46 1.88
N VAL A 486 5.10 0.77 1.96
CA VAL A 486 5.79 1.42 0.85
C VAL A 486 7.17 1.90 1.28
N ASP A 487 8.17 1.61 0.46
CA ASP A 487 9.47 2.26 0.49
C ASP A 487 9.49 3.42 -0.51
N TYR A 488 9.54 4.67 -0.03
CA TYR A 488 9.33 5.85 -0.86
C TYR A 488 10.51 6.17 -1.78
N GLU A 489 11.73 5.84 -1.37
CA GLU A 489 12.91 5.99 -2.22
C GLU A 489 12.80 5.04 -3.43
N ASN A 490 12.45 3.78 -3.17
CA ASN A 490 12.27 2.78 -4.22
C ASN A 490 10.97 3.00 -5.02
N LEU A 491 9.91 3.54 -4.41
CA LEU A 491 8.69 3.97 -5.12
C LEU A 491 9.04 5.01 -6.19
N SER A 492 9.81 6.04 -5.81
CA SER A 492 10.22 7.09 -6.72
C SER A 492 11.11 6.57 -7.85
N ALA A 493 11.97 5.58 -7.56
CA ALA A 493 12.92 5.04 -8.52
C ALA A 493 12.30 4.02 -9.49
N PHE A 494 11.36 3.18 -9.03
CA PHE A 494 10.95 1.97 -9.75
C PHE A 494 9.44 1.87 -10.02
N ALA A 495 8.60 2.74 -9.46
CA ALA A 495 7.15 2.72 -9.65
C ALA A 495 6.62 3.92 -10.45
N ALA A 496 7.48 4.61 -11.19
CA ALA A 496 7.08 5.61 -12.18
C ALA A 496 6.59 4.93 -13.47
N LEU A 497 5.62 5.56 -14.14
CA LEU A 497 5.24 5.15 -15.49
C LEU A 497 6.29 5.71 -16.47
N PRO A 498 6.98 4.88 -17.28
CA PRO A 498 8.00 5.38 -18.21
C PRO A 498 7.38 6.05 -19.44
N VAL A 499 6.17 5.65 -19.81
CA VAL A 499 5.31 6.19 -20.88
C VAL A 499 3.86 6.01 -20.46
N THR A 500 2.91 6.58 -21.21
CA THR A 500 1.52 6.10 -21.09
C THR A 500 1.45 4.71 -21.73
N PRO A 501 1.08 3.66 -20.97
CA PRO A 501 1.04 2.31 -21.51
C PRO A 501 -0.12 2.17 -22.50
N ASP A 502 0.07 1.33 -23.52
CA ASP A 502 -0.98 0.97 -24.47
C ASP A 502 -2.05 0.12 -23.77
N VAL A 503 -1.63 -0.73 -22.84
CA VAL A 503 -2.51 -1.56 -22.00
C VAL A 503 -2.11 -1.42 -20.54
N LEU A 504 -3.05 -1.02 -19.68
CA LEU A 504 -2.85 -0.99 -18.23
C LEU A 504 -3.65 -2.12 -17.58
N VAL A 505 -2.96 -3.01 -16.87
CA VAL A 505 -3.56 -4.14 -16.14
C VAL A 505 -3.49 -3.85 -14.64
N THR A 506 -4.65 -3.58 -14.05
CA THR A 506 -4.82 -3.27 -12.62
C THR A 506 -5.90 -4.19 -12.04
N PRO A 507 -5.58 -5.41 -11.58
CA PRO A 507 -6.53 -6.26 -10.88
C PRO A 507 -7.09 -5.55 -9.65
N SER A 508 -8.33 -5.85 -9.32
CA SER A 508 -9.04 -5.22 -8.21
C SER A 508 -10.13 -6.16 -7.69
N GLU A 509 -10.48 -6.03 -6.41
CA GLU A 509 -11.67 -6.65 -5.82
C GLU A 509 -12.98 -6.02 -6.35
N LEU A 510 -12.86 -4.88 -7.04
CA LEU A 510 -13.96 -4.28 -7.79
C LEU A 510 -14.38 -5.17 -8.98
N ARG A 511 -15.63 -4.99 -9.43
CA ARG A 511 -16.17 -5.74 -10.58
C ARG A 511 -15.28 -5.52 -11.82
N PHE A 512 -14.96 -6.60 -12.53
CA PHE A 512 -14.23 -6.57 -13.79
C PHE A 512 -14.81 -5.53 -14.77
N PHE A 513 -13.92 -4.86 -15.52
CA PHE A 513 -14.27 -3.94 -16.59
C PHE A 513 -13.11 -3.81 -17.59
N ILE A 514 -13.39 -3.27 -18.77
CA ILE A 514 -12.41 -2.84 -19.77
C ILE A 514 -12.87 -1.46 -20.27
N LYS A 515 -11.96 -0.47 -20.32
CA LYS A 515 -12.28 0.94 -20.59
C LYS A 515 -11.31 1.57 -21.56
#